data_AF-A0A833E8B8-F1
#
_entry.id   AF-A0A833E8B8-F1
#
_cell.length_a   1.000
_cell.length_b   1.000
_cell.length_c   1.000
_cell.angle_alpha   90.00
_cell.angle_beta   90.00
_cell.angle_gamma   90.00
#
_symmetry.space_group_name_H-M   'P 1'
#
loop_
_entity.id
_entity.type
_entity.pdbx_description
1 polymer ?
#
loop_
_entity_poly.entity_id
_entity_poly.type
_entity_poly.pdbx_seq_one_letter_code
_entity_poly.pdbx_strand_id
1 'polypeptide(L)'
;MSFIEDYRKHLHLIGIRINPMLLFFTGFVVVAVSALLSLVFHELLFFLIGLVIADFIVFYPYYKAVKTVASIEENLADALKQIASTLQAGGTFEMALREVVNADYGPLSKQFRYVLNDLQGGSVIDIALGRFAERVPSDLVRRTVTIIIDAFHAGGGLAKVLEDV
;
A
#
# COMPACT_ATOMS: atom_id res chain seq x y z
N MET A 1 19.45 -8.31 -12.86
CA MET A 1 19.36 -7.28 -11.80
C MET A 1 17.98 -6.64 -11.69
N SER A 2 17.25 -6.42 -12.81
CA SER A 2 15.90 -5.80 -12.81
C SER A 2 14.82 -6.55 -11.97
N PHE A 3 14.80 -7.88 -11.94
CA PHE A 3 13.76 -8.63 -11.21
C PHE A 3 13.80 -8.43 -9.69
N ILE A 4 14.98 -8.26 -9.11
CA ILE A 4 15.17 -8.03 -7.65
C ILE A 4 14.73 -6.61 -7.26
N GLU A 5 14.78 -5.67 -8.21
CA GLU A 5 14.40 -4.28 -8.00
C GLU A 5 12.89 -4.09 -8.01
N ASP A 6 12.19 -4.77 -8.93
CA ASP A 6 10.72 -4.83 -8.92
C ASP A 6 10.21 -5.56 -7.67
N TYR A 7 10.85 -6.68 -7.28
CA TYR A 7 10.45 -7.41 -6.07
C TYR A 7 10.60 -6.56 -4.80
N ARG A 8 11.68 -5.78 -4.70
CA ARG A 8 11.93 -4.89 -3.55
C ARG A 8 10.94 -3.74 -3.51
N LYS A 9 10.59 -3.15 -4.66
CA LYS A 9 9.56 -2.10 -4.73
C LYS A 9 8.23 -2.66 -4.25
N HIS A 10 7.77 -3.79 -4.76
CA HIS A 10 6.48 -4.35 -4.36
C HIS A 10 6.45 -4.79 -2.88
N LEU A 11 7.56 -5.30 -2.31
CA LEU A 11 7.57 -5.74 -0.91
C LEU A 11 7.71 -4.61 0.13
N HIS A 12 8.49 -3.56 -0.13
CA HIS A 12 8.60 -2.44 0.81
C HIS A 12 7.34 -1.59 0.86
N LEU A 13 6.58 -1.55 -0.23
CA LEU A 13 5.45 -0.62 -0.38
C LEU A 13 4.13 -1.15 0.20
N ILE A 14 4.09 -2.38 0.76
CA ILE A 14 2.83 -3.05 1.19
C ILE A 14 2.69 -3.09 2.71
N GLY A 15 3.54 -2.37 3.44
CA GLY A 15 3.50 -2.29 4.90
C GLY A 15 3.84 -3.60 5.61
N ILE A 16 4.13 -4.67 4.87
CA ILE A 16 4.77 -5.87 5.39
C ILE A 16 6.28 -5.57 5.40
N ARG A 17 6.80 -5.19 6.55
CA ARG A 17 8.22 -4.88 6.78
C ARG A 17 9.10 -6.14 6.78
N ILE A 18 8.77 -7.13 5.95
CA ILE A 18 9.57 -8.34 5.80
C ILE A 18 10.61 -8.02 4.73
N ASN A 19 11.88 -8.04 5.14
CA ASN A 19 12.99 -7.88 4.22
C ASN A 19 12.83 -8.89 3.08
N PRO A 20 12.76 -8.47 1.80
CA PRO A 20 12.65 -9.40 0.68
C PRO A 20 13.82 -10.39 0.69
N MET A 21 14.98 -9.92 1.15
CA MET A 21 16.17 -10.74 1.38
C MET A 21 15.93 -11.89 2.37
N LEU A 22 15.09 -11.68 3.39
CA LEU A 22 14.75 -12.67 4.40
C LEU A 22 13.77 -13.72 3.84
N LEU A 23 12.83 -13.34 2.97
CA LEU A 23 11.97 -14.29 2.26
C LEU A 23 12.75 -15.16 1.27
N PHE A 24 13.64 -14.55 0.48
CA PHE A 24 14.55 -15.32 -0.39
C PHE A 24 15.47 -16.23 0.42
N PHE A 25 16.00 -15.75 1.55
CA PHE A 25 16.83 -16.55 2.44
C PHE A 25 16.05 -17.72 3.05
N THR A 26 14.81 -17.48 3.48
CA THR A 26 13.95 -18.54 4.06
C THR A 26 13.59 -19.57 3.00
N GLY A 27 13.21 -19.14 1.78
CA GLY A 27 12.97 -20.03 0.65
C GLY A 27 14.21 -20.84 0.26
N PHE A 28 15.39 -20.21 0.26
CA PHE A 28 16.66 -20.90 0.01
C PHE A 28 16.97 -21.96 1.08
N VAL A 29 16.76 -21.63 2.36
CA VAL A 29 16.94 -22.58 3.46
C VAL A 29 15.98 -23.76 3.34
N VAL A 30 14.70 -23.52 2.98
CA VAL A 30 13.72 -24.59 2.75
C VAL A 30 14.18 -25.53 1.63
N VAL A 31 14.62 -24.98 0.48
CA VAL A 31 15.12 -25.79 -0.64
C VAL A 31 16.39 -26.56 -0.25
N ALA A 32 17.32 -25.94 0.48
CA ALA A 32 18.56 -26.57 0.92
C ALA A 32 18.31 -27.73 1.90
N VAL A 33 17.39 -27.54 2.86
CA VAL A 33 16.97 -28.58 3.81
C VAL A 33 16.26 -29.73 3.09
N SER A 34 15.34 -29.41 2.18
CA SER A 34 14.63 -30.43 1.38
C SER A 34 15.57 -31.21 0.46
N ALA A 35 16.59 -30.56 -0.12
CA ALA A 35 17.62 -31.23 -0.91
C ALA A 35 18.50 -32.16 -0.05
N LEU A 36 18.90 -31.71 1.15
CA LEU A 36 19.67 -32.54 2.09
C LEU A 36 18.86 -33.78 2.53
N LEU A 37 17.58 -33.61 2.86
CA LEU A 37 16.68 -34.71 3.19
C LEU A 37 16.52 -35.68 2.01
N SER A 38 16.39 -35.19 0.79
CA SER A 38 16.31 -36.05 -0.40
C SER A 38 17.57 -36.90 -0.60
N LEU A 39 18.76 -36.37 -0.29
CA LEU A 39 20.02 -37.13 -0.34
C LEU A 39 20.12 -38.20 0.76
N VAL A 40 19.58 -37.93 1.96
CA VAL A 40 19.61 -38.87 3.10
C VAL A 40 18.60 -40.02 2.91
N PHE A 41 17.41 -39.72 2.40
CA PHE A 41 16.34 -40.70 2.23
C PHE A 41 16.29 -41.32 0.82
N HIS A 42 17.11 -40.84 -0.13
CA HIS A 42 17.09 -41.21 -1.56
C HIS A 42 15.72 -41.08 -2.25
N GLU A 43 14.82 -40.31 -1.65
CA GLU A 43 13.46 -40.09 -2.13
C GLU A 43 13.37 -38.71 -2.79
N LEU A 44 13.12 -38.67 -4.10
CA LEU A 44 13.00 -37.44 -4.88
C LEU A 44 11.76 -36.62 -4.47
N LEU A 45 10.78 -37.27 -3.84
CA LEU A 45 9.52 -36.67 -3.42
C LEU A 45 9.73 -35.51 -2.40
N PHE A 46 10.72 -35.63 -1.51
CA PHE A 46 11.03 -34.57 -0.53
C PHE A 46 11.57 -33.29 -1.19
N PHE A 47 12.33 -33.43 -2.27
CA PHE A 47 12.83 -32.29 -3.04
C PHE A 47 11.69 -31.56 -3.76
N LEU A 48 10.77 -32.31 -4.38
CA LEU A 48 9.61 -31.72 -5.06
C LEU A 48 8.68 -30.99 -4.09
N ILE A 49 8.42 -31.56 -2.90
CA ILE A 49 7.60 -30.90 -1.86
C ILE A 49 8.28 -29.62 -1.36
N GLY A 50 9.59 -29.65 -1.14
CA GLY A 50 10.36 -28.47 -0.74
C GLY A 50 10.27 -27.31 -1.73
N LEU A 51 10.34 -27.62 -3.03
CA LEU A 51 10.23 -26.64 -4.10
C LEU A 51 8.83 -25.99 -4.12
N VAL A 52 7.77 -26.80 -4.03
CA VAL A 52 6.39 -26.29 -3.98
C VAL A 52 6.16 -25.40 -2.75
N ILE A 53 6.68 -25.79 -1.58
CA ILE A 53 6.57 -24.97 -0.36
C ILE A 53 7.34 -23.65 -0.51
N ALA A 54 8.55 -23.69 -1.05
CA ALA A 54 9.36 -22.50 -1.27
C ALA A 54 8.67 -21.53 -2.25
N ASP A 55 8.10 -22.05 -3.33
CA ASP A 55 7.36 -21.25 -4.32
C ASP A 55 6.12 -20.60 -3.66
N PHE A 56 5.37 -21.36 -2.85
CA PHE A 56 4.21 -20.83 -2.15
C PHE A 56 4.56 -19.73 -1.14
N ILE A 57 5.67 -19.88 -0.40
CA ILE A 57 6.16 -18.89 0.58
C ILE A 57 6.52 -17.57 -0.10
N VAL A 58 7.12 -17.63 -1.29
CA VAL A 58 7.61 -16.44 -2.00
C VAL A 58 6.51 -15.78 -2.84
N PHE A 59 5.73 -16.57 -3.57
CA PHE A 59 4.77 -16.07 -4.57
C PHE A 59 3.44 -15.58 -3.96
N TYR A 60 2.92 -16.28 -2.95
CA TYR A 60 1.64 -15.92 -2.32
C TYR A 60 1.59 -14.49 -1.76
N PRO A 61 2.59 -14.01 -0.97
CA PRO A 61 2.54 -12.64 -0.46
C PRO A 61 2.61 -11.61 -1.58
N TYR A 62 3.40 -11.85 -2.63
CA TYR A 62 3.52 -10.97 -3.80
C TYR A 62 2.21 -10.87 -4.59
N TYR A 63 1.52 -11.99 -4.80
CA TYR A 63 0.24 -11.99 -5.49
C TYR A 63 -0.85 -11.22 -4.73
N LYS A 64 -0.96 -11.47 -3.42
CA LYS A 64 -1.93 -10.77 -2.55
C LYS A 64 -1.65 -9.26 -2.52
N ALA A 65 -0.37 -8.92 -2.50
CA ALA A 65 0.15 -7.58 -2.58
C ALA A 65 -0.36 -6.83 -3.82
N VAL A 66 -0.07 -7.34 -5.01
CA VAL A 66 -0.48 -6.75 -6.29
C VAL A 66 -2.00 -6.60 -6.37
N LYS A 67 -2.74 -7.64 -5.96
CA LYS A 67 -4.21 -7.60 -5.95
C LYS A 67 -4.77 -6.52 -5.02
N THR A 68 -4.11 -6.27 -3.89
CA THR A 68 -4.52 -5.22 -2.94
C THR A 68 -4.35 -3.83 -3.56
N VAL A 69 -3.23 -3.58 -4.24
CA VAL A 69 -2.98 -2.30 -4.92
C VAL A 69 -3.99 -2.07 -6.03
N ALA A 70 -4.22 -3.07 -6.87
CA ALA A 70 -5.19 -2.98 -7.96
C ALA A 70 -6.60 -2.64 -7.43
N SER A 71 -7.02 -3.28 -6.34
CA SER A 71 -8.30 -2.97 -5.67
C SER A 71 -8.33 -1.55 -5.12
N ILE A 72 -7.22 -1.02 -4.60
CA ILE A 72 -7.14 0.37 -4.16
C ILE A 72 -7.31 1.33 -5.35
N GLU A 73 -6.60 1.10 -6.45
CA GLU A 73 -6.66 1.95 -7.65
C GLU A 73 -8.07 1.98 -8.26
N GLU A 74 -8.72 0.82 -8.34
CA GLU A 74 -10.08 0.69 -8.88
C GLU A 74 -11.09 1.51 -8.07
N ASN A 75 -11.00 1.47 -6.74
CA ASN A 75 -11.93 2.18 -5.86
C ASN A 75 -11.56 3.65 -5.62
N LEU A 76 -10.34 4.07 -5.98
CA LEU A 76 -9.84 5.41 -5.66
C LEU A 76 -10.68 6.50 -6.31
N ALA A 77 -11.02 6.34 -7.59
CA ALA A 77 -11.78 7.35 -8.33
C ALA A 77 -13.16 7.61 -7.72
N ASP A 78 -13.88 6.54 -7.35
CA ASP A 78 -15.23 6.67 -6.79
C ASP A 78 -15.20 7.22 -5.37
N ALA A 79 -14.24 6.80 -4.55
CA ALA A 79 -14.03 7.37 -3.23
C ALA A 79 -13.73 8.88 -3.29
N LEU A 80 -12.93 9.33 -4.26
CA LEU A 80 -12.64 10.75 -4.46
C LEU A 80 -13.85 11.54 -4.95
N LYS A 81 -14.71 10.95 -5.81
CA LYS A 81 -15.99 11.57 -6.19
C LYS A 81 -16.89 11.76 -4.98
N GLN A 82 -16.96 10.76 -4.10
CA GLN A 82 -17.72 10.88 -2.86
C GLN A 82 -17.17 12.02 -1.99
N ILE A 83 -15.84 12.08 -1.81
CA ILE A 83 -15.21 13.19 -1.07
C ILE A 83 -15.58 14.54 -1.68
N ALA A 84 -15.46 14.67 -3.01
CA ALA A 84 -15.81 15.90 -3.71
C ALA A 84 -17.28 16.28 -3.52
N SER A 85 -18.19 15.31 -3.56
CA SER A 85 -19.63 15.53 -3.32
C SER A 85 -19.89 16.07 -1.91
N THR A 86 -19.25 15.48 -0.89
CA THR A 86 -19.41 15.93 0.50
C THR A 86 -18.83 17.33 0.71
N LEU A 87 -17.69 17.64 0.08
CA LEU A 87 -17.11 18.99 0.11
C LEU A 87 -17.99 20.02 -0.61
N GLN A 88 -18.57 19.68 -1.76
CA GLN A 88 -19.49 20.56 -2.49
C GLN A 88 -20.79 20.84 -1.71
N ALA A 89 -21.21 19.89 -0.87
CA ALA A 89 -22.33 20.08 0.06
C ALA A 89 -21.97 20.96 1.28
N GLY A 90 -20.73 21.47 1.35
CA GLY A 90 -20.23 22.31 2.46
C GLY A 90 -19.65 21.53 3.63
N GLY A 91 -19.44 20.21 3.48
CA GLY A 91 -18.78 19.38 4.48
C GLY A 91 -17.27 19.66 4.58
N THR A 92 -16.66 19.24 5.68
CA THR A 92 -15.20 19.30 5.87
C THR A 92 -14.51 18.09 5.25
N PHE A 93 -13.20 18.20 4.98
CA PHE A 93 -12.41 17.08 4.46
C PHE A 93 -12.41 15.87 5.40
N GLU A 94 -12.36 16.10 6.72
CA GLU A 94 -12.46 15.03 7.72
C GLU A 94 -13.81 14.32 7.71
N MET A 95 -14.91 15.07 7.52
CA MET A 95 -16.25 14.49 7.40
C MET A 95 -16.35 13.63 6.14
N ALA A 96 -15.89 14.16 5.00
CA ALA A 96 -15.84 13.45 3.74
C ALA A 96 -15.02 12.15 3.83
N LEU A 97 -13.84 12.20 4.47
CA LEU A 97 -13.03 11.01 4.71
C LEU A 97 -13.73 9.99 5.60
N ARG A 98 -14.42 10.44 6.65
CA ARG A 98 -15.18 9.57 7.55
C ARG A 98 -16.29 8.83 6.81
N GLU A 99 -16.99 9.48 5.90
CA GLU A 99 -18.01 8.85 5.06
C GLU A 99 -17.40 7.76 4.16
N VAL A 100 -16.28 8.03 3.49
CA VAL A 100 -15.58 7.04 2.66
C VAL A 100 -15.04 5.86 3.47
N VAL A 101 -14.53 6.12 4.68
CA VAL A 101 -14.07 5.07 5.60
C VAL A 101 -15.24 4.16 6.04
N ASN A 102 -16.45 4.70 6.14
CA ASN A 102 -17.66 3.97 6.51
C ASN A 102 -18.34 3.29 5.32
N ALA A 103 -18.16 3.78 4.10
CA ALA A 103 -18.73 3.23 2.86
C ALA A 103 -18.06 1.91 2.39
N ASP A 104 -16.95 1.50 3.02
CA ASP A 104 -16.25 0.24 2.81
C ASP A 104 -15.81 -0.05 1.36
N TYR A 105 -14.90 0.78 0.84
CA TYR A 105 -14.13 0.59 -0.40
C TYR A 105 -13.01 -0.47 -0.23
N GLY A 106 -13.21 -1.47 0.62
CA GLY A 106 -12.25 -2.54 0.88
C GLY A 106 -10.89 -2.04 1.40
N PRO A 107 -9.76 -2.45 0.79
CA PRO A 107 -8.44 -2.05 1.27
C PRO A 107 -8.19 -0.53 1.28
N LEU A 108 -8.89 0.22 0.43
CA LEU A 108 -8.78 1.68 0.38
C LEU A 108 -9.35 2.33 1.64
N SER A 109 -10.52 1.89 2.12
CA SER A 109 -11.11 2.42 3.36
C SER A 109 -10.21 2.21 4.58
N LYS A 110 -9.44 1.12 4.60
CA LYS A 110 -8.40 0.92 5.64
C LYS A 110 -7.28 1.96 5.53
N GLN A 111 -6.83 2.28 4.32
CA GLN A 111 -5.78 3.28 4.11
C GLN A 111 -6.24 4.70 4.43
N PHE A 112 -7.47 5.06 4.05
CA PHE A 112 -8.06 6.33 4.43
C PHE A 112 -8.38 6.43 5.92
N ARG A 113 -8.61 5.32 6.63
CA ARG A 113 -8.69 5.35 8.10
C ARG A 113 -7.40 5.83 8.75
N TYR A 114 -6.24 5.43 8.22
CA TYR A 114 -4.96 5.96 8.71
C TYR A 114 -4.82 7.46 8.44
N VAL A 115 -5.25 7.94 7.27
CA VAL A 115 -5.27 9.38 6.96
C VAL A 115 -6.19 10.13 7.91
N LEU A 116 -7.41 9.64 8.14
CA LEU A 116 -8.36 10.25 9.07
C LEU A 116 -7.79 10.33 10.49
N ASN A 117 -7.12 9.28 10.95
CA ASN A 117 -6.48 9.26 12.27
C ASN A 117 -5.31 10.24 12.36
N ASP A 118 -4.49 10.35 11.30
CA ASP A 118 -3.40 11.33 11.24
C ASP A 118 -3.95 12.77 11.32
N LEU A 119 -5.04 13.07 10.60
CA LEU A 119 -5.71 14.38 10.65
C LEU A 119 -6.32 14.68 12.02
N GLN A 120 -7.05 13.72 12.62
CA GLN A 120 -7.61 13.85 13.97
C GLN A 120 -6.53 14.01 15.04
N GLY A 121 -5.33 13.46 14.79
CA GLY A 121 -4.14 13.66 15.61
C GLY A 121 -3.46 15.02 15.41
N GLY A 122 -4.03 15.92 14.59
CA GLY A 122 -3.50 17.25 14.33
C GLY A 122 -2.41 17.30 13.25
N SER A 123 -2.24 16.24 12.46
CA SER A 123 -1.31 16.27 11.33
C SER A 123 -1.85 17.13 10.20
N VAL A 124 -0.95 17.83 9.51
CA VAL A 124 -1.29 18.62 8.32
C VAL A 124 -1.67 17.69 7.17
N ILE A 125 -2.62 18.12 6.34
CA ILE A 125 -3.17 17.32 5.23
C ILE A 125 -2.09 16.79 4.28
N ASP A 126 -1.08 17.60 3.98
CA ASP A 126 0.05 17.24 3.13
C ASP A 126 0.81 16.03 3.68
N ILE A 127 1.05 16.02 4.99
CA ILE A 127 1.79 14.95 5.68
C ILE A 127 0.92 13.69 5.71
N ALA A 128 -0.36 13.82 6.06
CA ALA A 128 -1.28 12.69 6.15
C ALA A 128 -1.49 12.00 4.79
N LEU A 129 -1.71 12.78 3.72
CA LEU A 129 -1.85 12.27 2.37
C LEU A 129 -0.52 11.79 1.79
N GLY A 130 0.58 12.46 2.09
CA GLY A 130 1.93 12.02 1.71
C GLY A 130 2.26 10.64 2.27
N ARG A 131 1.99 10.41 3.56
CA ARG A 131 2.13 9.08 4.19
C ARG A 131 1.21 8.04 3.56
N PHE A 132 0.01 8.43 3.12
CA PHE A 132 -0.86 7.53 2.37
C PHE A 132 -0.26 7.13 1.02
N ALA A 133 0.29 8.07 0.25
CA ALA A 133 0.99 7.78 -0.99
C ALA A 133 2.24 6.90 -0.78
N GLU A 134 2.94 7.04 0.34
CA GLU A 134 4.07 6.17 0.70
C GLU A 134 3.63 4.75 1.08
N ARG A 135 2.45 4.60 1.72
CA ARG A 135 1.89 3.29 2.13
C ARG A 135 1.27 2.50 0.99
N VAL A 136 0.95 3.13 -0.15
CA VAL A 136 0.31 2.46 -1.29
C VAL A 136 1.26 2.43 -2.49
N PRO A 137 1.67 1.23 -2.99
CA PRO A 137 2.59 1.03 -4.12
C PRO A 137 2.08 1.46 -5.51
N SER A 138 1.45 2.62 -5.63
CA SER A 138 0.79 3.02 -6.88
C SER A 138 1.27 4.38 -7.34
N ASP A 139 1.76 4.43 -8.59
CA ASP A 139 2.07 5.68 -9.26
C ASP A 139 0.81 6.53 -9.48
N LEU A 140 -0.34 5.88 -9.71
CA LEU A 140 -1.64 6.54 -9.82
C LEU A 140 -1.99 7.22 -8.49
N VAL A 141 -1.92 6.50 -7.37
CA VAL A 141 -2.20 7.06 -6.04
C VAL A 141 -1.26 8.21 -5.72
N ARG A 142 0.06 8.06 -5.98
CA ARG A 142 1.05 9.11 -5.73
C ARG A 142 0.74 10.39 -6.51
N ARG A 143 0.44 10.27 -7.81
CA ARG A 143 0.07 11.41 -8.66
C ARG A 143 -1.21 12.08 -8.18
N THR A 144 -2.23 11.29 -7.85
CA THR A 144 -3.51 11.81 -7.38
C THR A 144 -3.36 12.56 -6.05
N VAL A 145 -2.56 12.03 -5.12
CA VAL A 145 -2.24 12.71 -3.85
C VAL A 145 -1.55 14.05 -4.10
N THR A 146 -0.55 14.10 -4.98
CA THR A 146 0.12 15.37 -5.33
C THR A 146 -0.88 16.40 -5.86
N ILE A 147 -1.75 16.01 -6.78
CA ILE A 147 -2.78 16.91 -7.34
C ILE A 147 -3.72 17.43 -6.23
N ILE A 148 -4.13 16.56 -5.30
CA ILE A 148 -5.01 16.96 -4.20
C ILE A 148 -4.30 17.98 -3.30
N ILE A 149 -3.05 17.74 -2.92
CA ILE A 149 -2.25 18.66 -2.09
C ILE A 149 -2.09 20.01 -2.80
N ASP A 150 -1.74 20.00 -4.08
CA ASP A 150 -1.57 21.23 -4.87
C ASP A 150 -2.88 22.02 -4.96
N ALA A 151 -4.01 21.35 -5.14
CA ALA A 151 -5.34 21.98 -5.13
C ALA A 151 -5.69 22.58 -3.76
N PHE A 152 -5.34 21.90 -2.67
CA PHE A 152 -5.50 22.42 -1.31
C PHE A 152 -4.67 23.68 -1.07
N HIS A 153 -3.43 23.72 -1.55
CA HIS A 153 -2.59 24.91 -1.49
C HIS A 153 -3.11 26.05 -2.38
N ALA A 154 -3.67 25.76 -3.55
CA ALA A 154 -4.27 26.79 -4.39
C ALA A 154 -5.52 27.42 -3.74
N GLY A 155 -6.33 26.60 -3.05
CA GLY A 155 -7.57 27.06 -2.41
C GLY A 155 -7.40 27.67 -1.01
N GLY A 156 -6.47 27.14 -0.20
CA GLY A 156 -6.20 27.60 1.18
C GLY A 156 -4.92 28.42 1.32
N GLY A 157 -3.98 28.30 0.38
CA GLY A 157 -2.68 29.00 0.42
C GLY A 157 -2.77 30.48 0.12
N LEU A 158 -3.81 30.98 -0.56
CA LEU A 158 -4.03 32.42 -0.68
C LEU A 158 -4.30 33.06 0.70
N ALA A 159 -5.04 32.40 1.59
CA ALA A 159 -5.28 32.89 2.95
C ALA A 159 -4.00 32.88 3.79
N LYS A 160 -3.16 31.84 3.63
CA LYS A 160 -1.89 31.68 4.35
C LYS A 160 -0.81 32.63 3.86
N VAL A 161 -0.74 32.88 2.54
CA VAL A 161 0.15 33.89 1.96
C VAL A 161 -0.27 35.30 2.36
N LEU A 162 -1.58 35.58 2.51
CA LEU A 162 -2.08 36.86 3.04
C LEU A 162 -1.84 37.06 4.54
N GLU A 163 -1.59 36.00 5.32
CA GLU A 163 -1.18 36.09 6.73
C GLU A 163 0.32 36.42 6.89
N ASP A 164 1.13 36.11 5.87
CA ASP A 164 2.58 36.36 5.83
C ASP A 164 2.96 37.74 5.22
N VAL A 165 1.98 38.60 4.88
CA VAL A 165 2.17 40.01 4.49
C VAL A 165 1.61 40.95 5.55
#